data_AF-A0AAN7PAK7-F1
#
_entry.id   AF-A0AAN7PAK7-F1
#
_cell.length_a   1.000
_cell.length_b   1.000
_cell.length_c   1.000
_cell.angle_alpha   90.00
_cell.angle_beta   90.00
_cell.angle_gamma   90.00
#
_symmetry.space_group_name_H-M   'P 1'
#
loop_
_entity.id
_entity.type
_entity.pdbx_description
1 polymer ?
#
loop_
_entity_poly.entity_id
_entity_poly.type
_entity_poly.pdbx_seq_one_letter_code
_entity_poly.pdbx_strand_id
1 'polypeptide(L)'
;MRNTEEVQNVADNLVGELEKKKQILQKKLSAIGKLDLLINVLTYKIFETQHEYRKRMEELCLEKESVLTKRDIPNAKIAITVAEIEKKMNDLRNMHEENLASLEGQRNELRIESANKIQHMDATMDSLKIQHNTILNELETSKLTANPTETAEINRRILELNKMYQKDIEILNQLQIDGWKDYDQQEKIAELLEHRGLRVTPSGNFLTKSGNCLTKSEASCLGLLEGLSIGSWSDFLKRQKEFEGIKSPPSSTTTEVSEVSKMDSDDVQYLKTVFGKPLSLALAQISAKQPRDPIHYLGHWLFKYRYNQEISQTKKNEIQELINERERLEKEKLNAILEEEARAAVFNMIIRAEEEAIRNELERIARETMAMMVEDEGADSEARDVLGVYDGPSVGR
;
A
#
# COMPACT_ATOMS: atom_id res chain seq x y z
N MET A 1 -41.04 11.31 -11.57
CA MET A 1 -41.02 9.83 -11.50
C MET A 1 -40.00 9.22 -12.47
N ARG A 2 -40.00 9.53 -13.78
CA ARG A 2 -39.00 8.96 -14.73
C ARG A 2 -37.54 9.42 -14.46
N ASN A 3 -37.33 10.69 -14.11
CA ASN A 3 -35.99 11.24 -13.88
C ASN A 3 -35.30 10.72 -12.60
N THR A 4 -36.10 10.40 -11.57
CA THR A 4 -35.61 9.91 -10.27
C THR A 4 -35.19 8.44 -10.33
N GLU A 5 -35.89 7.61 -11.11
CA GLU A 5 -35.48 6.21 -11.33
C GLU A 5 -34.21 6.11 -12.19
N GLU A 6 -34.05 6.98 -13.20
CA GLU A 6 -32.84 7.02 -14.03
C GLU A 6 -31.61 7.44 -13.22
N VAL A 7 -31.71 8.49 -12.42
CA VAL A 7 -30.66 8.93 -11.48
C VAL A 7 -30.31 7.83 -10.47
N GLN A 8 -31.33 7.19 -9.89
CA GLN A 8 -31.12 6.13 -8.90
C GLN A 8 -30.36 4.95 -9.51
N ASN A 9 -30.70 4.58 -10.75
CA ASN A 9 -30.07 3.47 -11.45
C ASN A 9 -28.61 3.80 -11.85
N VAL A 10 -28.30 5.06 -12.16
CA VAL A 10 -26.92 5.53 -12.41
C VAL A 10 -26.09 5.49 -11.12
N ALA A 11 -26.63 6.00 -10.01
CA ALA A 11 -25.95 5.98 -8.71
C ALA A 11 -25.68 4.55 -8.21
N ASP A 12 -26.65 3.64 -8.35
CA ASP A 12 -26.48 2.24 -7.94
C ASP A 12 -25.48 1.49 -8.83
N ASN A 13 -25.43 1.79 -10.13
CA ASN A 13 -24.39 1.27 -11.03
C ASN A 13 -22.99 1.74 -10.62
N LEU A 14 -22.82 3.02 -10.31
CA LEU A 14 -21.53 3.59 -9.90
C LEU A 14 -21.06 3.08 -8.53
N VAL A 15 -21.99 2.88 -7.58
CA VAL A 15 -21.68 2.20 -6.31
C VAL A 15 -21.21 0.76 -6.56
N GLY A 16 -21.84 0.06 -7.51
CA GLY A 16 -21.38 -1.26 -7.97
C GLY A 16 -19.98 -1.24 -8.59
N GLU A 17 -19.61 -0.18 -9.31
CA GLU A 17 -18.26 0.00 -9.82
C GLU A 17 -17.23 0.27 -8.73
N LEU A 18 -17.56 1.09 -7.73
CA LEU A 18 -16.70 1.32 -6.56
C LEU A 18 -16.39 0.01 -5.84
N GLU A 19 -17.40 -0.84 -5.62
CA GLU A 19 -17.20 -2.13 -4.95
C GLU A 19 -16.31 -3.08 -5.79
N LYS A 20 -16.47 -3.08 -7.12
CA LYS A 20 -15.57 -3.82 -8.02
C LYS A 20 -14.12 -3.32 -7.89
N LYS A 21 -13.90 -2.00 -7.84
CA LYS A 21 -12.56 -1.44 -7.64
C LYS A 21 -11.97 -1.79 -6.29
N LYS A 22 -12.79 -1.81 -5.23
CA LYS A 22 -12.38 -2.28 -3.90
C LYS A 22 -11.92 -3.74 -3.92
N GLN A 23 -12.66 -4.63 -4.59
CA GLN A 23 -12.24 -6.02 -4.77
C GLN A 23 -10.93 -6.15 -5.57
N ILE A 24 -10.74 -5.30 -6.58
CA ILE A 24 -9.48 -5.25 -7.34
C ILE A 24 -8.32 -4.84 -6.42
N LEU A 25 -8.49 -3.81 -5.58
CA LEU A 25 -7.51 -3.38 -4.59
C LEU A 25 -7.14 -4.51 -3.62
N GLN A 26 -8.13 -5.22 -3.09
CA GLN A 26 -7.88 -6.37 -2.20
C GLN A 26 -7.09 -7.50 -2.88
N LYS A 27 -7.43 -7.83 -4.15
CA LYS A 27 -6.68 -8.84 -4.91
C LYS A 27 -5.23 -8.42 -5.16
N LYS A 28 -5.01 -7.14 -5.47
CA LYS A 28 -3.67 -6.57 -5.65
C LYS A 28 -2.86 -6.57 -4.35
N LEU A 29 -3.49 -6.23 -3.23
CA LEU A 29 -2.87 -6.30 -1.90
C LEU A 29 -2.38 -7.72 -1.58
N SER A 30 -3.21 -8.73 -1.84
CA SER A 30 -2.80 -10.14 -1.68
C SER A 30 -1.61 -10.52 -2.56
N ALA A 31 -1.54 -10.01 -3.79
CA ALA A 31 -0.42 -10.26 -4.69
C ALA A 31 0.88 -9.58 -4.19
N ILE A 32 0.80 -8.36 -3.67
CA ILE A 32 1.95 -7.67 -3.08
C ILE A 32 2.45 -8.40 -1.82
N GLY A 33 1.56 -8.87 -0.96
CA GLY A 33 1.94 -9.70 0.19
C GLY A 33 2.69 -10.98 -0.19
N LYS A 34 2.30 -11.64 -1.29
CA LYS A 34 3.03 -12.80 -1.83
C LYS A 34 4.43 -12.44 -2.34
N LEU A 35 4.58 -11.30 -3.01
CA LEU A 35 5.89 -10.82 -3.48
C LEU A 35 6.82 -10.48 -2.32
N ASP A 36 6.30 -9.81 -1.28
CA ASP A 36 7.09 -9.49 -0.09
C ASP A 36 7.59 -10.76 0.62
N LEU A 37 6.74 -11.80 0.72
CA LEU A 37 7.14 -13.10 1.23
C LEU A 37 8.28 -13.73 0.41
N LEU A 38 8.19 -13.70 -0.93
CA LEU A 38 9.24 -14.24 -1.80
C LEU A 38 10.55 -13.45 -1.67
N ILE A 39 10.49 -12.12 -1.56
CA ILE A 39 11.66 -11.27 -1.32
C ILE A 39 12.33 -11.63 0.01
N ASN A 40 11.53 -11.87 1.05
CA ASN A 40 12.04 -12.27 2.37
C ASN A 40 12.70 -13.67 2.30
N VAL A 41 12.11 -14.62 1.58
CA VAL A 41 12.69 -15.96 1.35
C VAL A 41 14.04 -15.87 0.62
N LEU A 42 14.14 -15.08 -0.45
CA LEU A 42 15.40 -14.89 -1.15
C LEU A 42 16.45 -14.19 -0.29
N THR A 43 16.03 -13.22 0.53
CA THR A 43 16.93 -12.54 1.47
C THR A 43 17.52 -13.53 2.48
N TYR A 44 16.70 -14.44 3.02
CA TYR A 44 17.17 -15.50 3.90
C TYR A 44 18.13 -16.45 3.18
N LYS A 45 17.78 -16.89 1.96
CA LYS A 45 18.62 -17.80 1.17
C LYS A 45 19.98 -17.18 0.86
N ILE A 46 20.03 -15.89 0.52
CA ILE A 46 21.29 -15.15 0.34
C ILE A 46 22.13 -15.17 1.63
N PHE A 47 21.51 -14.89 2.78
CA PHE A 47 22.21 -14.93 4.06
C PHE A 47 22.78 -16.32 4.36
N GLU A 48 22.01 -17.37 4.12
CA GLU A 48 22.42 -18.77 4.31
C GLU A 48 23.60 -19.14 3.39
N THR A 49 23.50 -18.83 2.10
CA THR A 49 24.58 -19.06 1.13
C THR A 49 25.86 -18.30 1.52
N GLN A 50 25.75 -17.06 2.01
CA GLN A 50 26.89 -16.30 2.51
C GLN A 50 27.50 -16.91 3.79
N HIS A 51 26.65 -17.42 4.68
CA HIS A 51 27.12 -18.07 5.91
C HIS A 51 27.85 -19.38 5.61
N GLU A 52 27.30 -20.22 4.73
CA GLU A 52 27.92 -21.47 4.31
C GLU A 52 29.26 -21.21 3.60
N TYR A 53 29.32 -20.22 2.71
CA TYR A 53 30.57 -19.79 2.08
C TYR A 53 31.62 -19.40 3.12
N ARG A 54 31.27 -18.52 4.08
CA ARG A 54 32.21 -18.10 5.15
C ARG A 54 32.74 -19.29 5.95
N LYS A 55 31.86 -20.20 6.37
CA LYS A 55 32.23 -21.39 7.13
C LYS A 55 33.21 -22.27 6.34
N ARG A 56 32.89 -22.57 5.08
CA ARG A 56 33.71 -23.44 4.24
C ARG A 56 35.02 -22.79 3.83
N MET A 57 35.02 -21.46 3.71
CA MET A 57 36.23 -20.68 3.50
C MET A 57 37.16 -20.72 4.72
N GLU A 58 36.61 -20.62 5.93
CA GLU A 58 37.36 -20.75 7.19
C GLU A 58 37.96 -22.16 7.35
N GLU A 59 37.19 -23.21 7.04
CA GLU A 59 37.66 -24.61 7.03
C GLU A 59 38.90 -24.79 6.13
N LEU A 60 38.86 -24.25 4.90
CA LEU A 60 39.99 -24.31 3.96
C LEU A 60 41.19 -23.48 4.42
N CYS A 61 40.96 -22.32 5.06
CA CYS A 61 42.04 -21.51 5.64
C CYS A 61 42.75 -22.26 6.77
N LEU A 62 42.00 -22.90 7.66
CA LEU A 62 42.55 -23.72 8.75
C LEU A 62 43.30 -24.96 8.21
N GLU A 63 42.77 -25.59 7.15
CA GLU A 63 43.46 -26.69 6.47
C GLU A 63 44.81 -26.23 5.89
N LYS A 64 44.83 -25.08 5.22
CA LYS A 64 46.07 -24.46 4.69
C LYS A 64 47.08 -24.19 5.80
N GLU A 65 46.65 -23.60 6.90
CA GLU A 65 47.52 -23.29 8.05
C GLU A 65 48.06 -24.57 8.73
N SER A 66 47.23 -25.61 8.85
CA SER A 66 47.65 -26.92 9.34
C SER A 66 48.72 -27.56 8.45
N VAL A 67 48.62 -27.41 7.13
CA VAL A 67 49.62 -27.93 6.19
C VAL A 67 50.95 -27.17 6.31
N LEU A 68 50.89 -25.84 6.47
CA LEU A 68 52.08 -24.98 6.59
C LEU A 68 52.85 -25.17 7.91
N THR A 69 52.17 -25.57 8.99
CA THR A 69 52.78 -25.74 10.32
C THR A 69 53.43 -27.11 10.54
N LYS A 70 53.21 -28.08 9.65
CA LYS A 70 53.80 -29.44 9.73
C LYS A 70 55.28 -29.42 9.36
N ARG A 71 56.14 -29.76 10.32
CA ARG A 71 57.62 -29.78 10.17
C ARG A 71 58.18 -31.02 9.47
N ASP A 72 57.39 -32.09 9.34
CA ASP A 72 57.85 -33.40 8.85
C ASP A 72 57.60 -33.65 7.35
N ILE A 73 57.07 -32.65 6.62
CA ILE A 73 56.69 -32.81 5.21
C ILE A 73 57.71 -32.08 4.31
N PRO A 74 58.18 -32.70 3.21
CA PRO A 74 59.04 -32.03 2.25
C PRO A 74 58.40 -30.77 1.66
N ASN A 75 59.16 -29.67 1.56
CA ASN A 75 58.68 -28.38 1.05
C ASN A 75 57.97 -28.46 -0.32
N ALA A 76 58.43 -29.33 -1.22
CA ALA A 76 57.79 -29.54 -2.52
C ALA A 76 56.35 -30.11 -2.39
N LYS A 77 56.09 -30.97 -1.41
CA LYS A 77 54.78 -31.58 -1.15
C LYS A 77 53.83 -30.60 -0.44
N ILE A 78 54.38 -29.74 0.42
CA ILE A 78 53.65 -28.60 1.01
C ILE A 78 53.18 -27.65 -0.10
N ALA A 79 54.06 -27.29 -1.04
CA ALA A 79 53.71 -26.39 -2.14
C ALA A 79 52.57 -26.93 -3.02
N ILE A 80 52.59 -28.23 -3.35
CA ILE A 80 51.53 -28.88 -4.15
C ILE A 80 50.19 -28.86 -3.41
N THR A 81 50.18 -29.28 -2.14
CA THR A 81 48.95 -29.33 -1.34
C THR A 81 48.36 -27.95 -1.06
N VAL A 82 49.20 -26.94 -0.83
CA VAL A 82 48.75 -25.54 -0.69
C VAL A 82 48.15 -25.04 -2.01
N ALA A 83 48.76 -25.32 -3.16
CA ALA A 83 48.21 -24.94 -4.47
C ALA A 83 46.86 -25.62 -4.75
N GLU A 84 46.68 -26.88 -4.35
CA GLU A 84 45.39 -27.57 -4.44
C GLU A 84 44.32 -26.94 -3.54
N ILE A 85 44.67 -26.55 -2.32
CA ILE A 85 43.76 -25.84 -1.41
C ILE A 85 43.40 -24.48 -2.00
N GLU A 86 44.38 -23.70 -2.48
CA GLU A 86 44.13 -22.39 -3.12
C GLU A 86 43.23 -22.51 -4.35
N LYS A 87 43.38 -23.57 -5.14
CA LYS A 87 42.46 -23.87 -6.23
C LYS A 87 41.03 -24.11 -5.72
N LYS A 88 40.85 -24.96 -4.69
CA LYS A 88 39.53 -25.20 -4.07
C LYS A 88 38.92 -23.91 -3.51
N MET A 89 39.74 -23.05 -2.89
CA MET A 89 39.32 -21.74 -2.38
C MET A 89 38.80 -20.84 -3.50
N ASN A 90 39.50 -20.82 -4.64
CA ASN A 90 39.10 -20.03 -5.81
C ASN A 90 37.84 -20.58 -6.48
N ASP A 91 37.74 -21.90 -6.65
CA ASP A 91 36.55 -22.56 -7.21
C ASP A 91 35.31 -22.31 -6.34
N LEU A 92 35.48 -22.39 -5.01
CA LEU A 92 34.42 -22.08 -4.04
C LEU A 92 33.98 -20.61 -4.11
N ARG A 93 34.92 -19.68 -4.27
CA ARG A 93 34.63 -18.25 -4.44
C ARG A 93 33.81 -17.99 -5.70
N ASN A 94 34.25 -18.52 -6.84
CA ASN A 94 33.55 -18.32 -8.11
C ASN A 94 32.13 -18.88 -8.05
N MET A 95 31.96 -20.10 -7.52
CA MET A 95 30.64 -20.71 -7.33
C MET A 95 29.75 -19.90 -6.38
N HIS A 96 30.32 -19.35 -5.31
CA HIS A 96 29.59 -18.47 -4.40
C HIS A 96 29.15 -17.17 -5.08
N GLU A 97 30.04 -16.52 -5.83
CA GLU A 97 29.76 -15.29 -6.55
C GLU A 97 28.65 -15.48 -7.59
N GLU A 98 28.70 -16.58 -8.37
CA GLU A 98 27.65 -16.93 -9.34
C GLU A 98 26.29 -17.18 -8.67
N ASN A 99 26.27 -17.98 -7.60
CA ASN A 99 25.04 -18.27 -6.86
C ASN A 99 24.47 -17.02 -6.20
N LEU A 100 25.31 -16.17 -5.62
CA LEU A 100 24.91 -14.91 -5.00
C LEU A 100 24.33 -13.97 -6.05
N ALA A 101 25.01 -13.79 -7.19
CA ALA A 101 24.53 -12.95 -8.29
C ALA A 101 23.18 -13.41 -8.82
N SER A 102 22.96 -14.72 -8.97
CA SER A 102 21.68 -15.29 -9.39
C SER A 102 20.55 -14.99 -8.41
N LEU A 103 20.78 -15.22 -7.11
CA LEU A 103 19.78 -14.98 -6.06
C LEU A 103 19.47 -13.49 -5.88
N GLU A 104 20.49 -12.64 -5.97
CA GLU A 104 20.32 -11.18 -5.92
C GLU A 104 19.57 -10.65 -7.14
N GLY A 105 19.84 -11.21 -8.32
CA GLY A 105 19.09 -10.93 -9.55
C GLY A 105 17.61 -11.21 -9.38
N GLN A 106 17.25 -12.43 -8.95
CA GLN A 106 15.85 -12.82 -8.69
C GLN A 106 15.19 -11.92 -7.63
N ARG A 107 15.91 -11.58 -6.55
CA ARG A 107 15.39 -10.70 -5.49
C ARG A 107 15.10 -9.30 -6.04
N ASN A 108 15.98 -8.78 -6.87
CA ASN A 108 15.83 -7.45 -7.45
C ASN A 108 14.67 -7.41 -8.45
N GLU A 109 14.51 -8.45 -9.26
CA GLU A 109 13.36 -8.59 -10.18
C GLU A 109 12.03 -8.56 -9.42
N LEU A 110 11.90 -9.33 -8.34
CA LEU A 110 10.70 -9.31 -7.50
C LEU A 110 10.46 -7.97 -6.80
N ARG A 111 11.54 -7.26 -6.41
CA ARG A 111 11.43 -5.90 -5.86
C ARG A 111 10.89 -4.91 -6.89
N ILE A 112 11.36 -4.98 -8.14
CA ILE A 112 10.87 -4.16 -9.24
C ILE A 112 9.41 -4.49 -9.52
N GLU A 113 9.04 -5.78 -9.58
CA GLU A 113 7.65 -6.19 -9.78
C GLU A 113 6.74 -5.68 -8.65
N SER A 114 7.19 -5.78 -7.40
CA SER A 114 6.46 -5.27 -6.23
C SER A 114 6.26 -3.75 -6.30
N ALA A 115 7.32 -2.99 -6.63
CA ALA A 115 7.24 -1.55 -6.81
C ALA A 115 6.25 -1.15 -7.92
N ASN A 116 6.26 -1.84 -9.05
CA ASN A 116 5.31 -1.60 -10.14
C ASN A 116 3.86 -1.88 -9.71
N LYS A 117 3.62 -2.94 -8.94
CA LYS A 117 2.28 -3.25 -8.42
C LYS A 117 1.82 -2.21 -7.38
N ILE A 118 2.73 -1.72 -6.54
CA ILE A 118 2.45 -0.64 -5.57
C ILE A 118 2.03 0.64 -6.31
N GLN A 119 2.79 1.06 -7.33
CA GLN A 119 2.44 2.22 -8.15
C GLN A 119 1.07 2.07 -8.81
N HIS A 120 0.76 0.87 -9.31
CA HIS A 120 -0.56 0.60 -9.88
C HIS A 120 -1.67 0.57 -8.82
N MET A 121 -1.35 0.21 -7.57
CA MET A 121 -2.27 0.27 -6.44
C MET A 121 -2.60 1.73 -6.09
N ASP A 122 -1.59 2.59 -6.02
CA ASP A 122 -1.77 4.04 -5.79
C ASP A 122 -2.66 4.66 -6.87
N ALA A 123 -2.40 4.37 -8.15
CA ALA A 123 -3.24 4.85 -9.25
C ALA A 123 -4.69 4.32 -9.18
N THR A 124 -4.89 3.10 -8.69
CA THR A 124 -6.22 2.53 -8.50
C THR A 124 -6.95 3.20 -7.34
N MET A 125 -6.23 3.51 -6.26
CA MET A 125 -6.77 4.26 -5.12
C MET A 125 -7.17 5.67 -5.55
N ASP A 126 -6.33 6.39 -6.31
CA ASP A 126 -6.68 7.72 -6.81
C ASP A 126 -7.92 7.69 -7.70
N SER A 127 -8.02 6.69 -8.56
CA SER A 127 -9.20 6.47 -9.41
C SER A 127 -10.46 6.15 -8.60
N LEU A 128 -10.33 5.48 -7.44
CA LEU A 128 -11.41 5.26 -6.49
C LEU A 128 -11.87 6.59 -5.87
N LYS A 129 -10.91 7.46 -5.48
CA LYS A 129 -11.21 8.79 -4.93
C LYS A 129 -11.99 9.66 -5.92
N ILE A 130 -11.53 9.70 -7.17
CA ILE A 130 -12.19 10.45 -8.23
C ILE A 130 -13.63 9.95 -8.44
N GLN A 131 -13.83 8.64 -8.55
CA GLN A 131 -15.17 8.07 -8.75
C GLN A 131 -16.11 8.35 -7.58
N HIS A 132 -15.63 8.27 -6.34
CA HIS A 132 -16.45 8.62 -5.18
C HIS A 132 -16.93 10.08 -5.26
N ASN A 133 -16.04 11.01 -5.60
CA ASN A 133 -16.41 12.41 -5.78
C ASN A 133 -17.40 12.61 -6.95
N THR A 134 -17.23 11.88 -8.07
CA THR A 134 -18.19 11.91 -9.18
C THR A 134 -19.59 11.49 -8.71
N ILE A 135 -19.70 10.41 -7.94
CA ILE A 135 -20.99 9.94 -7.40
C ILE A 135 -21.61 10.98 -6.47
N LEU A 136 -20.81 11.61 -5.60
CA LEU A 136 -21.31 12.68 -4.73
C LEU A 136 -21.86 13.86 -5.55
N ASN A 137 -21.14 14.28 -6.60
CA ASN A 137 -21.58 15.37 -7.45
C ASN A 137 -22.87 15.02 -8.23
N GLU A 138 -23.01 13.79 -8.71
CA GLU A 138 -24.25 13.33 -9.36
C GLU A 138 -25.44 13.29 -8.39
N LEU A 139 -25.21 12.86 -7.14
CA LEU A 139 -26.25 12.87 -6.11
C LEU A 139 -26.64 14.29 -5.70
N GLU A 140 -25.68 15.21 -5.60
CA GLU A 140 -25.95 16.63 -5.29
C GLU A 140 -26.62 17.37 -6.46
N THR A 141 -26.28 17.08 -7.73
CA THR A 141 -27.00 17.67 -8.88
C THR A 141 -28.43 17.18 -8.95
N SER A 142 -28.67 15.91 -8.61
CA SER A 142 -30.01 15.31 -8.58
C SER A 142 -30.93 15.95 -7.54
N LYS A 143 -30.36 16.40 -6.41
CA LYS A 143 -31.05 17.15 -5.36
C LYS A 143 -31.68 18.46 -5.86
N LEU A 144 -31.09 19.11 -6.86
CA LEU A 144 -31.61 20.36 -7.43
C LEU A 144 -32.97 20.17 -8.13
N THR A 145 -33.30 18.94 -8.51
CA THR A 145 -34.54 18.60 -9.23
C THR A 145 -35.53 17.77 -8.39
N ALA A 146 -35.18 17.50 -7.13
CA ALA A 146 -35.88 16.57 -6.26
C ALA A 146 -36.95 17.26 -5.38
N ASN A 147 -38.01 16.52 -5.02
CA ASN A 147 -38.99 16.99 -4.03
C ASN A 147 -38.41 16.91 -2.58
N PRO A 148 -39.06 17.50 -1.57
CA PRO A 148 -38.53 17.53 -0.19
C PRO A 148 -38.30 16.14 0.42
N THR A 149 -39.14 15.17 0.09
CA THR A 149 -39.01 13.77 0.56
C THR A 149 -37.85 13.05 -0.14
N GLU A 150 -37.70 13.23 -1.45
CA GLU A 150 -36.58 12.72 -2.24
C GLU A 150 -35.25 13.35 -1.82
N THR A 151 -35.26 14.64 -1.50
CA THR A 151 -34.09 15.37 -0.99
C THR A 151 -33.62 14.78 0.36
N ALA A 152 -34.56 14.42 1.24
CA ALA A 152 -34.22 13.77 2.51
C ALA A 152 -33.57 12.39 2.29
N GLU A 153 -34.06 11.63 1.31
CA GLU A 153 -33.52 10.30 0.97
C GLU A 153 -32.14 10.40 0.29
N ILE A 154 -31.94 11.35 -0.63
CA ILE A 154 -30.64 11.64 -1.24
C ILE A 154 -29.61 12.03 -0.17
N ASN A 155 -29.97 12.92 0.77
CA ASN A 155 -29.08 13.32 1.86
C ASN A 155 -28.71 12.13 2.76
N ARG A 156 -29.67 11.23 3.07
CA ARG A 156 -29.41 10.00 3.81
C ARG A 156 -28.39 9.13 3.09
N ARG A 157 -28.53 8.99 1.76
CA ARG A 157 -27.65 8.18 0.94
C ARG A 157 -26.23 8.74 0.84
N ILE A 158 -26.09 10.06 0.65
CA ILE A 158 -24.80 10.76 0.66
C ILE A 158 -24.08 10.52 1.99
N LEU A 159 -24.80 10.62 3.12
CA LEU A 159 -24.24 10.39 4.45
C LEU A 159 -23.73 8.96 4.63
N GLU A 160 -24.50 7.96 4.22
CA GLU A 160 -24.10 6.55 4.27
C GLU A 160 -22.87 6.27 3.39
N LEU A 161 -22.87 6.78 2.15
CA LEU A 161 -21.78 6.59 1.20
C LEU A 161 -20.48 7.21 1.73
N ASN A 162 -20.54 8.46 2.22
CA ASN A 162 -19.38 9.13 2.80
C ASN A 162 -18.86 8.41 4.04
N LYS A 163 -19.74 7.92 4.91
CA LYS A 163 -19.32 7.16 6.10
C LYS A 163 -18.57 5.87 5.72
N MET A 164 -19.06 5.13 4.74
CA MET A 164 -18.40 3.92 4.26
C MET A 164 -17.05 4.23 3.59
N TYR A 165 -17.03 5.22 2.70
CA TYR A 165 -15.84 5.62 1.97
C TYR A 165 -14.75 6.17 2.89
N GLN A 166 -15.08 7.00 3.88
CA GLN A 166 -14.11 7.52 4.84
C GLN A 166 -13.41 6.40 5.60
N LYS A 167 -14.17 5.40 6.06
CA LYS A 167 -13.60 4.22 6.74
C LYS A 167 -12.67 3.43 5.82
N ASP A 168 -13.08 3.23 4.56
CA ASP A 168 -12.26 2.49 3.60
C ASP A 168 -10.98 3.26 3.22
N ILE A 169 -11.07 4.58 3.04
CA ILE A 169 -9.92 5.44 2.75
C ILE A 169 -8.95 5.53 3.92
N GLU A 170 -9.43 5.57 5.16
CA GLU A 170 -8.57 5.58 6.34
C GLU A 170 -7.72 4.31 6.40
N ILE A 171 -8.33 3.14 6.13
CA ILE A 171 -7.61 1.86 6.02
C ILE A 171 -6.61 1.87 4.86
N LEU A 172 -7.02 2.35 3.68
CA LEU A 172 -6.15 2.39 2.50
C LEU A 172 -4.99 3.38 2.66
N ASN A 173 -5.20 4.52 3.29
CA ASN A 173 -4.15 5.50 3.61
C ASN A 173 -3.16 4.92 4.61
N GLN A 174 -3.63 4.20 5.65
CA GLN A 174 -2.75 3.53 6.59
C GLN A 174 -1.91 2.45 5.89
N LEU A 175 -2.54 1.64 5.02
CA LEU A 175 -1.82 0.66 4.21
C LEU A 175 -0.81 1.34 3.27
N GLN A 176 -1.14 2.48 2.68
CA GLN A 176 -0.23 3.25 1.84
C GLN A 176 0.99 3.75 2.62
N ILE A 177 0.79 4.26 3.85
CA ILE A 177 1.88 4.67 4.77
C ILE A 177 2.80 3.49 5.07
N ASP A 178 2.23 2.31 5.27
CA ASP A 178 2.97 1.09 5.55
C ASP A 178 3.58 0.43 4.29
N GLY A 179 3.45 1.07 3.12
CA GLY A 179 3.98 0.61 1.84
C GLY A 179 3.22 -0.59 1.26
N TRP A 180 1.92 -0.65 1.51
CA TRP A 180 0.99 -1.73 1.16
C TRP A 180 1.40 -3.10 1.74
N LYS A 181 2.11 -3.08 2.88
CA LYS A 181 2.53 -4.29 3.59
C LYS A 181 1.41 -4.78 4.49
N ASP A 182 0.89 -5.96 4.16
CA ASP A 182 -0.09 -6.65 4.99
C ASP A 182 0.65 -7.41 6.11
N TYR A 183 0.80 -6.79 7.28
CA TYR A 183 1.40 -7.43 8.47
C TYR A 183 0.53 -8.57 9.04
N ASP A 184 -0.69 -8.72 8.52
CA ASP A 184 -1.78 -9.51 9.11
C ASP A 184 -1.59 -11.03 8.91
N GLN A 185 -0.71 -11.52 8.03
CA GLN A 185 -0.50 -12.97 7.86
C GLN A 185 0.50 -13.58 8.87
N GLN A 186 1.52 -12.82 9.27
CA GLN A 186 2.50 -13.29 10.25
C GLN A 186 1.98 -13.12 11.69
N GLU A 187 1.28 -12.02 11.98
CA GLU A 187 0.61 -11.81 13.28
C GLU A 187 -0.55 -12.79 13.46
N LYS A 188 -1.45 -13.00 12.48
CA LYS A 188 -2.54 -13.99 12.64
C LYS A 188 -2.06 -15.41 12.89
N ILE A 189 -0.98 -15.85 12.22
CA ILE A 189 -0.45 -17.20 12.43
C ILE A 189 0.21 -17.31 13.81
N ALA A 190 0.99 -16.31 14.22
CA ALA A 190 1.61 -16.29 15.54
C ALA A 190 0.56 -16.21 16.67
N GLU A 191 -0.45 -15.35 16.52
CA GLU A 191 -1.55 -15.18 17.45
C GLU A 191 -2.43 -16.42 17.56
N LEU A 192 -2.79 -17.06 16.43
CA LEU A 192 -3.60 -18.29 16.43
C LEU A 192 -2.87 -19.46 17.11
N LEU A 193 -1.56 -19.57 16.90
CA LEU A 193 -0.74 -20.58 17.57
C LEU A 193 -0.58 -20.25 19.06
N GLU A 194 -0.38 -18.99 19.42
CA GLU A 194 -0.24 -18.55 20.81
C GLU A 194 -1.55 -18.73 21.62
N HIS A 195 -2.70 -18.51 20.97
CA HIS A 195 -4.04 -18.83 21.51
C HIS A 195 -4.21 -20.33 21.79
N ARG A 196 -3.64 -21.20 20.95
CA ARG A 196 -3.60 -22.65 21.17
C ARG A 196 -2.40 -23.12 22.00
N GLY A 197 -1.58 -22.18 22.48
CA GLY A 197 -0.42 -22.43 23.32
C GLY A 197 0.74 -23.13 22.65
N LEU A 198 0.91 -22.88 21.35
CA LEU A 198 1.99 -23.38 20.51
C LEU A 198 2.84 -22.20 19.99
N ARG A 199 4.15 -22.41 19.88
CA ARG A 199 5.09 -21.53 19.16
C ARG A 199 5.91 -22.36 18.19
N VAL A 200 6.18 -21.85 17.00
CA VAL A 200 7.02 -22.58 16.02
C VAL A 200 8.49 -22.33 16.35
N THR A 201 9.26 -23.41 16.51
CA THR A 201 10.71 -23.34 16.67
C THR A 201 11.38 -23.15 15.31
N PRO A 202 12.63 -22.62 15.26
CA PRO A 202 13.42 -22.54 14.03
C PRO A 202 13.68 -23.89 13.35
N SER A 203 13.46 -25.01 14.06
CA SER A 203 13.56 -26.39 13.57
C SER A 203 12.23 -26.97 13.05
N GLY A 204 11.16 -26.17 13.03
CA GLY A 204 9.86 -26.57 12.49
C GLY A 204 9.03 -27.42 13.45
N ASN A 205 9.35 -27.42 14.74
CA ASN A 205 8.57 -28.11 15.76
C ASN A 205 7.68 -27.11 16.53
N PHE A 206 6.62 -27.62 17.16
CA PHE A 206 5.69 -26.81 17.92
C PHE A 206 6.04 -26.86 19.41
N LEU A 207 6.45 -25.74 19.99
CA LEU A 207 6.73 -25.59 21.40
C LEU A 207 5.44 -25.27 22.16
N THR A 208 5.05 -26.15 23.07
CA THR A 208 3.92 -25.92 23.99
C THR A 208 4.27 -24.87 25.06
N LYS A 209 3.27 -24.26 25.69
CA LYS A 209 3.47 -23.37 26.87
C LYS A 209 4.23 -24.04 28.02
N SER A 210 4.19 -25.37 28.10
CA SER A 210 4.93 -26.19 29.07
C SER A 210 6.38 -26.48 28.67
N GLY A 211 6.85 -26.01 27.50
CA GLY A 211 8.22 -26.23 27.01
C GLY A 211 8.43 -27.56 26.27
N ASN A 212 7.38 -28.36 26.07
CA ASN A 212 7.47 -29.59 25.29
C ASN A 212 7.46 -29.28 23.80
N CYS A 213 8.38 -29.88 23.05
CA CYS A 213 8.48 -29.77 21.61
C CYS A 213 7.66 -30.90 20.97
N LEU A 214 6.67 -30.55 20.17
CA LEU A 214 5.78 -31.47 19.46
C LEU A 214 6.13 -31.47 17.97
N THR A 215 6.20 -32.67 17.40
CA THR A 215 6.26 -32.82 15.94
C THR A 215 4.90 -32.52 15.31
N LYS A 216 4.89 -32.22 14.00
CA LYS A 216 3.64 -31.99 13.25
C LYS A 216 2.63 -33.13 13.41
N SER A 217 3.10 -34.38 13.38
CA SER A 217 2.25 -35.56 13.52
C SER A 217 1.62 -35.67 14.90
N GLU A 218 2.39 -35.38 15.96
CA GLU A 218 1.90 -35.38 17.34
C GLU A 218 0.91 -34.24 17.60
N ALA A 219 1.21 -33.03 17.12
CA ALA A 219 0.29 -31.88 17.22
C ALA A 219 -1.03 -32.12 16.46
N SER A 220 -0.98 -32.86 15.33
CA SER A 220 -2.17 -33.23 14.58
C SER A 220 -2.98 -34.35 15.25
N CYS A 221 -2.32 -35.37 15.82
CA CYS A 221 -2.99 -36.43 16.58
C CYS A 221 -3.65 -35.92 17.87
N LEU A 222 -3.13 -34.84 18.46
CA LEU A 222 -3.70 -34.17 19.62
C LEU A 222 -4.85 -33.20 19.26
N GLY A 223 -5.25 -33.11 17.98
CA GLY A 223 -6.32 -32.20 17.52
C GLY A 223 -5.96 -30.72 17.55
N LEU A 224 -4.71 -30.36 17.90
CA LEU A 224 -4.28 -28.98 18.09
C LEU A 224 -4.21 -28.19 16.77
N LEU A 225 -4.16 -28.91 15.64
CA LEU A 225 -4.08 -28.36 14.29
C LEU A 225 -5.43 -28.37 13.52
N GLU A 226 -6.52 -28.80 14.16
CA GLU A 226 -7.82 -28.96 13.52
C GLU A 226 -8.44 -27.58 13.17
N GLY A 227 -8.90 -27.42 11.92
CA GLY A 227 -9.46 -26.17 11.38
C GLY A 227 -8.46 -25.19 10.75
N LEU A 228 -7.15 -25.47 10.80
CA LEU A 228 -6.13 -24.70 10.06
C LEU A 228 -6.04 -25.26 8.64
N SER A 229 -6.25 -24.43 7.61
CA SER A 229 -6.08 -24.86 6.21
C SER A 229 -4.60 -25.14 5.92
N ILE A 230 -4.25 -26.42 6.04
CA ILE A 230 -2.87 -26.97 6.10
C ILE A 230 -2.22 -27.18 4.72
N GLY A 231 -2.82 -26.65 3.64
CA GLY A 231 -2.21 -26.71 2.31
C GLY A 231 -0.84 -26.02 2.25
N SER A 232 -0.72 -24.81 2.80
CA SER A 232 0.51 -24.01 2.75
C SER A 232 1.55 -24.36 3.82
N TRP A 233 1.14 -25.07 4.89
CA TRP A 233 1.99 -25.40 6.04
C TRP A 233 2.88 -26.62 5.81
N SER A 234 2.43 -27.53 4.94
CA SER A 234 3.16 -28.74 4.57
C SER A 234 4.48 -28.42 3.87
N ASP A 235 4.46 -27.39 3.03
CA ASP A 235 5.62 -26.94 2.26
C ASP A 235 6.61 -26.13 3.10
N PHE A 236 6.11 -25.42 4.11
CA PHE A 236 6.93 -24.72 5.10
C PHE A 236 7.71 -25.70 5.99
N LEU A 237 7.04 -26.74 6.48
CA LEU A 237 7.62 -27.73 7.40
C LEU A 237 8.53 -28.76 6.71
N LYS A 238 8.24 -29.15 5.45
CA LYS A 238 9.13 -30.03 4.68
C LYS A 238 10.50 -29.39 4.42
N ARG A 239 10.59 -28.06 4.34
CA ARG A 239 11.85 -27.32 4.10
C ARG A 239 12.76 -27.19 5.32
N GLN A 240 12.24 -27.42 6.54
CA GLN A 240 13.06 -27.35 7.76
C GLN A 240 13.59 -28.71 8.22
N LYS A 241 13.04 -29.81 7.71
CA LYS A 241 13.34 -31.18 8.18
C LYS A 241 14.58 -31.81 7.54
N GLU A 242 15.20 -31.16 6.56
CA GLU A 242 16.41 -31.67 5.88
C GLU A 242 17.73 -31.31 6.60
N PHE A 243 17.67 -30.57 7.70
CA PHE A 243 18.82 -30.21 8.52
C PHE A 243 18.64 -30.80 9.93
N GLU A 244 19.04 -32.06 10.14
CA GLU A 244 19.67 -32.51 11.41
C GLU A 244 20.02 -34.00 11.41
N GLY A 245 21.32 -34.27 11.50
CA GLY A 245 21.87 -35.51 12.01
C GLY A 245 23.13 -35.20 12.81
N ILE A 246 23.06 -35.29 14.14
CA ILE A 246 24.01 -35.90 15.09
C ILE A 246 23.71 -35.44 16.54
N LYS A 247 23.92 -36.38 17.46
CA LYS A 247 23.46 -36.53 18.86
C LYS A 247 24.13 -35.59 19.89
N SER A 248 23.38 -35.29 20.96
CA SER A 248 23.79 -34.69 22.24
C SER A 248 24.58 -35.66 23.16
N PRO A 249 25.45 -35.16 24.08
CA PRO A 249 25.26 -35.39 25.54
C PRO A 249 25.83 -34.22 26.42
N PRO A 250 26.04 -34.34 27.76
CA PRO A 250 25.11 -33.80 28.77
C PRO A 250 25.74 -32.92 29.90
N SER A 251 24.86 -32.47 30.80
CA SER A 251 25.11 -32.22 32.24
C SER A 251 25.58 -30.84 32.73
N SER A 252 24.63 -30.17 33.39
CA SER A 252 24.68 -29.55 34.74
C SER A 252 25.91 -28.77 35.18
N THR A 253 25.72 -27.53 35.64
CA THR A 253 26.26 -27.05 36.92
C THR A 253 25.38 -25.91 37.46
N THR A 254 24.80 -26.16 38.64
CA THR A 254 24.21 -25.19 39.56
C THR A 254 25.27 -24.24 40.10
N THR A 255 25.03 -22.93 40.04
CA THR A 255 25.80 -21.96 40.84
C THR A 255 24.83 -20.95 41.45
N GLU A 256 24.83 -20.95 42.79
CA GLU A 256 24.10 -20.07 43.68
C GLU A 256 24.49 -18.61 43.44
N VAL A 257 23.49 -17.71 43.45
CA VAL A 257 23.74 -16.26 43.52
C VAL A 257 23.00 -15.71 44.72
N SER A 258 23.81 -15.25 45.66
CA SER A 258 23.50 -14.52 46.87
C SER A 258 22.85 -13.16 46.61
N GLU A 259 21.85 -12.88 47.45
CA GLU A 259 21.25 -11.62 47.90
C GLU A 259 21.47 -10.35 47.05
N VAL A 260 20.39 -9.89 46.39
CA VAL A 260 20.29 -8.56 45.82
C VAL A 260 19.13 -7.80 46.48
N SER A 261 19.47 -6.59 46.92
CA SER A 261 18.60 -5.52 47.40
C SER A 261 17.33 -5.35 46.57
N LYS A 262 16.17 -5.27 47.24
CA LYS A 262 14.86 -5.03 46.63
C LYS A 262 14.85 -3.71 45.86
N MET A 263 14.62 -3.79 44.54
CA MET A 263 14.40 -2.66 43.65
C MET A 263 12.97 -2.13 43.86
N ASP A 264 12.78 -0.81 43.94
CA ASP A 264 11.46 -0.20 44.17
C ASP A 264 10.51 -0.42 42.97
N SER A 265 9.21 -0.48 43.28
CA SER A 265 8.14 -0.85 42.33
C SER A 265 8.11 0.02 41.06
N ASP A 266 8.45 1.29 41.19
CA ASP A 266 8.39 2.26 40.08
C ASP A 266 9.55 2.09 39.10
N ASP A 267 10.74 1.75 39.60
CA ASP A 267 11.91 1.46 38.77
C ASP A 267 11.70 0.19 37.93
N VAL A 268 11.05 -0.82 38.51
CA VAL A 268 10.69 -2.05 37.81
C VAL A 268 9.67 -1.76 36.70
N GLN A 269 8.71 -0.89 36.95
CA GLN A 269 7.71 -0.51 35.95
C GLN A 269 8.32 0.30 34.79
N TYR A 270 9.22 1.24 35.10
CA TYR A 270 9.96 1.99 34.09
C TYR A 270 10.85 1.10 33.22
N LEU A 271 11.60 0.17 33.83
CA LEU A 271 12.43 -0.78 33.08
C LEU A 271 11.58 -1.69 32.18
N LYS A 272 10.40 -2.11 32.65
CA LYS A 272 9.49 -2.95 31.87
C LYS A 272 8.89 -2.22 30.66
N THR A 273 8.55 -0.94 30.79
CA THR A 273 7.97 -0.16 29.69
C THR A 273 9.01 0.22 28.64
N VAL A 274 10.17 0.74 29.09
CA VAL A 274 11.21 1.25 28.18
C VAL A 274 12.07 0.13 27.60
N PHE A 275 12.50 -0.81 28.45
CA PHE A 275 13.45 -1.85 28.06
C PHE A 275 12.81 -3.22 27.89
N GLY A 276 11.60 -3.46 28.38
CA GLY A 276 10.99 -4.80 28.39
C GLY A 276 10.90 -5.42 26.99
N LYS A 277 10.39 -4.69 26.00
CA LYS A 277 10.29 -5.16 24.62
C LYS A 277 11.66 -5.37 23.95
N PRO A 278 12.59 -4.39 23.93
CA PRO A 278 13.90 -4.59 23.32
C PRO A 278 14.74 -5.66 24.02
N LEU A 279 14.76 -5.72 25.36
CA LEU A 279 15.52 -6.77 26.06
C LEU A 279 14.95 -8.15 25.78
N SER A 280 13.62 -8.33 25.79
CA SER A 280 13.01 -9.64 25.54
C SER A 280 13.34 -10.16 24.15
N LEU A 281 13.29 -9.29 23.13
CA LEU A 281 13.65 -9.64 21.76
C LEU A 281 15.15 -9.92 21.61
N ALA A 282 15.99 -9.12 22.25
CA ALA A 282 17.43 -9.33 22.23
C ALA A 282 17.83 -10.66 22.89
N LEU A 283 17.26 -10.95 24.06
CA LEU A 283 17.49 -12.19 24.80
C LEU A 283 16.96 -13.41 24.04
N ALA A 284 15.79 -13.29 23.40
CA ALA A 284 15.29 -14.32 22.49
C ALA A 284 16.29 -14.58 21.35
N GLN A 285 16.85 -13.53 20.75
CA GLN A 285 17.81 -13.67 19.66
C GLN A 285 19.18 -14.21 20.13
N ILE A 286 19.64 -13.82 21.32
CA ILE A 286 20.86 -14.37 21.94
C ILE A 286 20.66 -15.85 22.26
N SER A 287 19.50 -16.23 22.81
CA SER A 287 19.20 -17.63 23.10
C SER A 287 19.13 -18.49 21.84
N ALA A 288 18.67 -17.92 20.73
CA ALA A 288 18.61 -18.58 19.43
C ALA A 288 19.98 -18.70 18.75
N LYS A 289 20.82 -17.66 18.83
CA LYS A 289 22.11 -17.62 18.12
C LYS A 289 23.30 -18.12 18.92
N GLN A 290 23.18 -18.19 20.24
CA GLN A 290 24.23 -18.55 21.19
C GLN A 290 25.61 -17.93 20.84
N PRO A 291 25.69 -16.59 20.75
CA PRO A 291 26.95 -15.92 20.42
C PRO A 291 28.01 -16.20 21.49
N ARG A 292 29.28 -16.27 21.06
CA ARG A 292 30.44 -16.51 21.94
C ARG A 292 30.58 -15.47 23.06
N ASP A 293 30.15 -14.23 22.80
CA ASP A 293 30.00 -13.17 23.81
C ASP A 293 28.56 -12.60 23.78
N PRO A 294 27.67 -13.08 24.68
CA PRO A 294 26.27 -12.66 24.70
C PRO A 294 26.07 -11.23 25.20
N ILE A 295 26.98 -10.71 26.04
CA ILE A 295 26.88 -9.34 26.57
C ILE A 295 27.25 -8.34 25.49
N HIS A 296 28.35 -8.59 24.77
CA HIS A 296 28.75 -7.74 23.65
C HIS A 296 27.72 -7.77 22.51
N TYR A 297 27.17 -8.95 22.21
CA TYR A 297 26.10 -9.09 21.22
C TYR A 297 24.84 -8.31 21.61
N LEU A 298 24.44 -8.36 22.89
CA LEU A 298 23.31 -7.61 23.41
C LEU A 298 23.48 -6.10 23.17
N GLY A 299 24.67 -5.56 23.45
CA GLY A 299 24.97 -4.15 23.24
C GLY A 299 24.80 -3.72 21.78
N HIS A 300 25.36 -4.49 20.84
CA HIS A 300 25.19 -4.22 19.41
C HIS A 300 23.75 -4.40 18.92
N TRP A 301 23.03 -5.38 19.47
CA TRP A 301 21.64 -5.59 19.15
C TRP A 301 20.77 -4.41 19.56
N LEU A 302 20.92 -3.93 20.80
CA LEU A 302 20.16 -2.80 21.32
C LEU A 302 20.47 -1.51 20.58
N PHE A 303 21.75 -1.29 20.22
CA PHE A 303 22.15 -0.16 19.38
C PHE A 303 21.47 -0.19 18.01
N LYS A 304 21.52 -1.34 17.33
CA LYS A 304 20.86 -1.53 16.03
C LYS A 304 19.34 -1.38 16.13
N TYR A 305 18.74 -1.87 17.21
CA TYR A 305 17.31 -1.74 17.45
C TYR A 305 16.87 -0.28 17.55
N ARG A 306 17.60 0.53 18.34
CA ARG A 306 17.35 1.97 18.45
C ARG A 306 17.54 2.69 17.12
N TYR A 307 18.63 2.40 16.40
CA TYR A 307 18.89 2.97 15.09
C TYR A 307 17.77 2.66 14.07
N ASN A 308 17.25 1.42 14.08
CA ASN A 308 16.14 1.04 13.22
C ASN A 308 14.82 1.75 13.58
N GLN A 309 14.58 2.01 14.87
CA GLN A 309 13.41 2.79 15.29
C GLN A 309 13.50 4.23 14.77
N GLU A 310 14.66 4.88 14.92
CA GLU A 310 14.87 6.25 14.41
C GLU A 310 14.67 6.32 12.91
N ILE A 311 15.26 5.40 12.13
CA ILE A 311 15.05 5.34 10.68
C ILE A 311 13.57 5.13 10.33
N SER A 312 12.88 4.26 11.05
CA SER A 312 11.46 3.99 10.80
C SER A 312 10.61 5.21 11.09
N GLN A 313 10.93 5.96 12.15
CA GLN A 313 10.23 7.19 12.50
C GLN A 313 10.48 8.29 11.46
N THR A 314 11.73 8.48 11.03
CA THR A 314 12.07 9.45 9.99
C THR A 314 11.32 9.16 8.69
N LYS A 315 11.30 7.89 8.25
CA LYS A 315 10.55 7.48 7.06
C LYS A 315 9.06 7.73 7.18
N LYS A 316 8.47 7.46 8.35
CA LYS A 316 7.05 7.75 8.60
C LYS A 316 6.76 9.25 8.48
N ASN A 317 7.64 10.09 9.05
CA ASN A 317 7.49 11.54 8.96
C ASN A 317 7.64 12.04 7.51
N GLU A 318 8.63 11.56 6.76
CA GLU A 318 8.84 11.90 5.34
C GLU A 318 7.61 11.52 4.49
N ILE A 319 7.07 10.32 4.68
CA ILE A 319 5.86 9.87 3.97
C ILE A 319 4.66 10.75 4.33
N GLN A 320 4.50 11.11 5.61
CA GLN A 320 3.41 11.99 6.04
C GLN A 320 3.54 13.39 5.42
N GLU A 321 4.75 13.93 5.33
CA GLU A 321 5.00 15.21 4.65
C GLU A 321 4.62 15.14 3.16
N LEU A 322 4.99 14.06 2.46
CA LEU A 322 4.61 13.85 1.06
C LEU A 322 3.09 13.74 0.87
N ILE A 323 2.38 13.09 1.80
CA ILE A 323 0.91 13.01 1.79
C ILE A 323 0.30 14.40 1.96
N ASN A 324 0.76 15.16 2.96
CA ASN A 324 0.25 16.50 3.22
C ASN A 324 0.49 17.45 2.02
N GLU A 325 1.66 17.35 1.39
CA GLU A 325 2.00 18.13 0.20
C GLU A 325 1.12 17.74 -0.99
N ARG A 326 0.86 16.44 -1.16
CA ARG A 326 -0.04 15.93 -2.19
C ARG A 326 -1.47 16.45 -2.01
N GLU A 327 -2.00 16.39 -0.78
CA GLU A 327 -3.33 16.91 -0.45
C GLU A 327 -3.41 18.43 -0.68
N ARG A 328 -2.34 19.18 -0.36
CA ARG A 328 -2.27 20.61 -0.64
C ARG A 328 -2.37 20.91 -2.13
N LEU A 329 -1.56 20.22 -2.95
CA LEU A 329 -1.57 20.38 -4.41
C LEU A 329 -2.91 19.98 -5.03
N GLU A 330 -3.57 18.95 -4.48
CA GLU A 330 -4.90 18.54 -4.93
C GLU A 330 -5.96 19.61 -4.61
N LYS A 331 -5.91 20.20 -3.41
CA LYS A 331 -6.80 21.30 -3.03
C LYS A 331 -6.59 22.55 -3.90
N GLU A 332 -5.34 22.88 -4.21
CA GLU A 332 -5.01 23.98 -5.12
C GLU A 332 -5.54 23.74 -6.53
N LYS A 333 -5.36 22.52 -7.07
CA LYS A 333 -5.92 22.13 -8.38
C LYS A 333 -7.44 22.22 -8.40
N LEU A 334 -8.11 21.75 -7.34
CA LEU A 334 -9.57 21.81 -7.24
C LEU A 334 -10.06 23.26 -7.21
N ASN A 335 -9.41 24.11 -6.43
CA ASN A 335 -9.74 25.54 -6.39
C ASN A 335 -9.55 26.21 -7.75
N ALA A 336 -8.49 25.87 -8.49
CA ALA A 336 -8.24 26.41 -9.82
C ALA A 336 -9.36 26.02 -10.82
N ILE A 337 -9.82 24.77 -10.79
CA ILE A 337 -10.93 24.30 -11.63
C ILE A 337 -12.23 25.03 -11.26
N LEU A 338 -12.52 25.19 -9.97
CA LEU A 338 -13.72 25.90 -9.49
C LEU A 338 -13.70 27.37 -9.93
N GLU A 339 -12.54 28.02 -9.87
CA GLU A 339 -12.38 29.40 -10.32
C GLU A 339 -12.58 29.53 -11.83
N GLU A 340 -12.05 28.59 -12.61
CA GLU A 340 -12.23 28.55 -14.06
C GLU A 340 -13.71 28.31 -14.45
N GLU A 341 -14.39 27.40 -13.76
CA GLU A 341 -15.82 27.15 -13.94
C GLU A 341 -16.67 28.38 -13.57
N ALA A 342 -16.36 29.06 -12.47
CA ALA A 342 -17.02 30.30 -12.08
C ALA A 342 -16.81 31.42 -13.12
N ARG A 343 -15.59 31.57 -13.66
CA ARG A 343 -15.30 32.53 -14.74
C ARG A 343 -16.08 32.20 -16.01
N ALA A 344 -16.17 30.93 -16.40
CA ALA A 344 -16.95 30.50 -17.56
C ALA A 344 -18.45 30.76 -17.38
N ALA A 345 -19.00 30.54 -16.17
CA ALA A 345 -20.39 30.84 -15.87
C ALA A 345 -20.71 32.34 -15.99
N VAL A 346 -19.84 33.21 -15.46
CA VAL A 346 -19.98 34.68 -15.60
C VAL A 346 -19.92 35.08 -17.08
N PHE A 347 -18.98 34.53 -17.85
CA PHE A 347 -18.84 34.83 -19.27
C PHE A 347 -20.10 34.43 -20.06
N ASN A 348 -20.65 33.24 -19.81
CA ASN A 348 -21.91 32.80 -20.42
C ASN A 348 -23.10 33.70 -20.04
N MET A 349 -23.12 34.23 -18.81
CA MET A 349 -24.17 35.16 -18.37
C MET A 349 -24.09 36.50 -19.13
N ILE A 350 -22.88 37.02 -19.36
CA ILE A 350 -22.65 38.23 -20.15
C ILE A 350 -23.13 38.02 -21.59
N ILE A 351 -22.74 36.91 -22.22
CA ILE A 351 -23.17 36.60 -23.60
C ILE A 351 -24.70 36.57 -23.71
N ARG A 352 -25.39 35.90 -22.78
CA ARG A 352 -26.86 35.84 -22.80
C ARG A 352 -27.50 37.22 -22.65
N ALA A 353 -26.95 38.06 -21.77
CA ALA A 353 -27.42 39.42 -21.57
C ALA A 353 -27.19 40.29 -22.82
N GLU A 354 -26.05 40.14 -23.49
CA GLU A 354 -25.77 40.82 -24.76
C GLU A 354 -26.68 40.35 -25.88
N GLU A 355 -26.89 39.04 -26.03
CA GLU A 355 -27.84 38.49 -27.02
C GLU A 355 -29.26 39.01 -26.80
N GLU A 356 -29.69 39.12 -25.55
CA GLU A 356 -31.01 39.65 -25.20
C GLU A 356 -31.11 41.15 -25.45
N ALA A 357 -30.06 41.92 -25.16
CA ALA A 357 -29.99 43.34 -25.53
C ALA A 357 -30.06 43.53 -27.06
N ILE A 358 -29.35 42.70 -27.83
CA ILE A 358 -29.39 42.73 -29.30
C ILE A 358 -30.78 42.38 -29.82
N ARG A 359 -31.44 41.34 -29.26
CA ARG A 359 -32.81 40.98 -29.63
C ARG A 359 -33.78 42.14 -29.39
N ASN A 360 -33.71 42.77 -28.22
CA ASN A 360 -34.55 43.91 -27.87
C ASN A 360 -34.34 45.11 -28.80
N GLU A 361 -33.09 45.38 -29.20
CA GLU A 361 -32.75 46.45 -30.13
C GLU A 361 -33.29 46.18 -31.53
N LEU A 362 -33.16 44.94 -32.02
CA LEU A 362 -33.75 44.51 -33.30
C LEU A 362 -35.27 44.64 -33.30
N GLU A 363 -35.94 44.27 -32.19
CA GLU A 363 -37.38 44.46 -32.03
C GLU A 363 -37.79 45.92 -31.95
N ARG A 364 -36.95 46.81 -31.39
CA ARG A 364 -37.20 48.26 -31.41
C ARG A 364 -37.12 48.79 -32.84
N ILE A 365 -36.06 48.46 -33.57
CA ILE A 365 -35.87 48.85 -34.98
C ILE A 365 -37.04 48.34 -35.83
N ALA A 366 -37.47 47.09 -35.66
CA ALA A 366 -38.59 46.52 -36.41
C ALA A 366 -39.93 47.25 -36.13
N ARG A 367 -40.15 47.71 -34.88
CA ARG A 367 -41.34 48.50 -34.53
C ARG A 367 -41.29 49.90 -35.14
N GLU A 368 -40.13 50.55 -35.11
CA GLU A 368 -39.91 51.87 -35.71
C GLU A 368 -40.09 51.82 -37.24
N THR A 369 -39.56 50.80 -37.92
CA THR A 369 -39.74 50.65 -39.37
C THR A 369 -41.19 50.35 -39.74
N MET A 370 -41.90 49.52 -38.97
CA MET A 370 -43.32 49.23 -39.21
C MET A 370 -44.20 50.47 -38.99
N ALA A 371 -43.91 51.30 -37.99
CA ALA A 371 -44.60 52.58 -37.78
C ALA A 371 -44.37 53.55 -38.96
N MET A 372 -43.14 53.63 -39.47
CA MET A 372 -42.80 54.48 -40.60
C MET A 372 -43.52 54.06 -41.89
N MET A 373 -43.70 52.76 -42.14
CA MET A 373 -44.46 52.26 -43.29
C MET A 373 -45.97 52.57 -43.19
N VAL A 374 -46.54 52.55 -41.99
CA VAL A 374 -47.96 52.91 -41.76
C VAL A 374 -48.18 54.42 -41.93
N GLU A 375 -47.21 55.26 -41.52
CA GLU A 375 -47.27 56.71 -41.75
C GLU A 375 -47.17 57.06 -43.24
N ASP A 376 -46.35 56.33 -44.01
CA ASP A 376 -46.21 56.51 -45.47
C ASP A 376 -47.49 56.09 -46.22
N GLU A 377 -48.12 54.97 -45.84
CA GLU A 377 -49.43 54.56 -46.37
C GLU A 377 -50.57 55.53 -45.98
N GLY A 378 -50.49 56.14 -44.80
CA GLY A 378 -51.40 57.20 -44.36
C GLY A 378 -51.26 58.46 -45.22
N ALA A 379 -50.03 58.91 -45.47
CA ALA A 379 -49.73 60.06 -46.32
C ALA A 379 -50.13 59.84 -47.80
N ASP A 380 -49.97 58.62 -48.32
CA ASP A 380 -50.43 58.25 -49.67
C ASP A 380 -51.96 58.21 -49.78
N SER A 381 -52.67 57.83 -48.71
CA SER A 381 -54.12 57.88 -48.65
C SER A 381 -54.66 59.31 -48.61
N GLU A 382 -53.98 60.21 -47.88
CA GLU A 382 -54.32 61.63 -47.76
C GLU A 382 -53.99 62.40 -49.06
N ALA A 383 -52.90 62.04 -49.74
CA ALA A 383 -52.56 62.58 -51.07
C ALA A 383 -53.52 62.14 -52.18
N ARG A 384 -54.10 60.92 -52.08
CA ARG A 384 -55.15 60.45 -53.00
C ARG A 384 -56.48 61.17 -52.82
N ASP A 385 -56.81 61.63 -51.61
CA ASP A 385 -58.05 62.38 -51.34
C ASP A 385 -57.96 63.85 -51.81
N VAL A 386 -56.75 64.39 -51.96
CA VAL A 386 -56.51 65.76 -52.48
C VAL A 386 -56.53 65.83 -54.02
N LEU A 387 -56.25 64.73 -54.73
CA LEU A 387 -56.32 64.65 -56.20
C LEU A 387 -57.61 63.92 -56.64
N GLY A 388 -58.72 64.65 -56.61
CA GLY A 388 -60.01 64.16 -57.10
C GLY A 388 -59.96 63.57 -58.51
N VAL A 389 -60.87 62.63 -58.78
CA VAL A 389 -61.00 61.88 -60.05
C VAL A 389 -61.05 62.83 -61.25
N TYR A 390 -60.00 62.80 -62.07
CA TYR A 390 -59.94 63.57 -63.32
C TYR A 390 -60.68 62.82 -64.43
N ASP A 391 -61.93 63.19 -64.69
CA ASP A 391 -62.67 62.77 -65.87
C ASP A 391 -62.17 63.55 -67.10
N GLY A 392 -61.32 62.90 -67.90
CA GLY A 392 -60.82 63.44 -69.16
C GLY A 392 -61.95 63.71 -70.18
N PRO A 393 -61.71 64.57 -71.18
CA PRO A 393 -62.76 65.04 -72.08
C PRO A 393 -63.30 63.91 -72.97
N SER A 394 -64.62 63.74 -72.94
CA SER A 394 -65.39 62.80 -73.76
C SER A 394 -65.32 63.18 -75.24
N VAL A 395 -64.72 62.32 -76.06
CA VAL A 395 -64.70 62.47 -77.52
C VAL A 395 -66.09 62.13 -78.07
N GLY A 396 -66.83 63.16 -78.51
CA GLY A 396 -68.11 63.04 -79.19
C GLY A 396 -67.97 63.34 -80.68
N ARG A 397 -68.40 62.36 -81.49
CA ARG A 397 -68.81 62.36 -82.92
C ARG A 397 -68.09 63.23 -83.94
#